data_AF-A0A8J6I524-F1
#
_entry.id   AF-A0A8J6I524-F1
#
_cell.length_a   1.000
_cell.length_b   1.000
_cell.length_c   1.000
_cell.angle_alpha   90.00
_cell.angle_beta   90.00
_cell.angle_gamma   90.00
#
_symmetry.space_group_name_H-M   'P 1'
#
loop_
_entity.id
_entity.type
_entity.pdbx_description
1 polymer ?
#
loop_
_entity_poly.entity_id
_entity_poly.type
_entity_poly.pdbx_seq_one_letter_code
_entity_poly.pdbx_strand_id
1 'polypeptide(L)'
;MRKTLPLPLSLFFLILVASVLLPAVRADAHAVLERADIPAGAVVPQAPTQITLTFSESVQPVTVRIIGPDGKQVEEGKASARGKQV
;
A
#
# COMPACT_ATOMS: atom_id res chain seq x y z
N MET A 1 -22.85 4.54 -50.45
CA MET A 1 -21.49 5.12 -50.37
C MET A 1 -20.75 4.48 -49.20
N ARG A 2 -19.91 3.46 -49.45
CA ARG A 2 -19.15 2.77 -48.40
C ARG A 2 -17.94 3.63 -48.05
N LYS A 3 -17.99 4.37 -46.94
CA LYS A 3 -16.83 5.10 -46.41
C LYS A 3 -15.83 4.06 -45.90
N THR A 4 -14.82 3.70 -46.70
CA THR A 4 -13.71 2.86 -46.24
C THR A 4 -12.84 3.71 -45.32
N LEU A 5 -13.07 3.60 -44.01
CA LEU A 5 -12.18 4.21 -43.02
C LEU A 5 -10.76 3.70 -43.29
N PRO A 6 -9.73 4.56 -43.25
CA PRO A 6 -8.36 4.13 -43.52
C PRO A 6 -7.95 3.08 -42.47
N LEU A 7 -7.39 1.96 -42.94
CA LEU A 7 -6.91 0.84 -42.12
C LEU A 7 -6.16 1.27 -40.83
N PRO A 8 -5.25 2.27 -40.85
CA PRO A 8 -4.57 2.71 -39.63
C PRO A 8 -5.51 3.35 -38.59
N LEU A 9 -6.55 4.08 -39.03
CA LEU A 9 -7.51 4.70 -38.13
C LEU A 9 -8.42 3.65 -37.49
N SER A 10 -8.79 2.62 -38.25
CA SER A 10 -9.55 1.49 -37.71
C SER A 10 -8.73 0.70 -36.68
N LEU A 11 -7.45 0.49 -36.94
CA LEU A 11 -6.55 -0.19 -36.00
C LEU A 11 -6.33 0.64 -34.73
N PHE A 12 -6.10 1.94 -34.89
CA PHE A 12 -5.98 2.86 -33.75
C PHE A 12 -7.24 2.83 -32.87
N PHE A 13 -8.42 2.91 -33.49
CA PHE A 13 -9.68 2.85 -32.77
C PHE A 13 -9.87 1.50 -32.05
N LEU A 14 -9.47 0.39 -32.67
CA LEU A 14 -9.51 -0.93 -32.05
C LEU A 14 -8.60 -1.01 -30.81
N ILE A 15 -7.38 -0.49 -30.88
CA ILE A 15 -6.44 -0.45 -29.75
C ILE A 15 -6.98 0.43 -28.63
N LEU A 16 -7.56 1.59 -28.97
CA LEU A 16 -8.16 2.51 -28.00
C LEU A 16 -9.36 1.87 -27.29
N VAL A 17 -10.22 1.17 -28.04
CA VAL A 17 -11.33 0.43 -27.42
C VAL A 17 -10.77 -0.68 -26.54
N ALA A 18 -9.83 -1.49 -27.03
CA ALA A 18 -9.23 -2.58 -26.26
C ALA A 18 -8.55 -2.10 -24.96
N SER A 19 -7.94 -0.91 -24.94
CA SER A 19 -7.29 -0.38 -23.74
C SER A 19 -8.28 0.00 -22.64
N VAL A 20 -9.48 0.47 -22.99
CA VAL A 20 -10.55 0.79 -22.03
C VAL A 20 -11.17 -0.47 -21.41
N LEU A 21 -11.11 -1.61 -22.12
CA LEU A 21 -11.54 -2.90 -21.59
C LEU A 21 -10.52 -3.55 -20.64
N LEU A 22 -9.30 -3.00 -20.53
CA LEU A 22 -8.33 -3.50 -19.55
C LEU A 22 -8.82 -3.20 -18.13
N PRO A 23 -8.69 -4.15 -17.20
CA PRO A 23 -9.05 -3.92 -15.81
C PRO A 23 -8.18 -2.78 -15.24
N ALA A 24 -8.82 -1.84 -14.53
CA ALA A 24 -8.10 -0.79 -13.83
C ALA A 24 -7.18 -1.41 -12.76
N VAL A 25 -5.91 -1.02 -12.77
CA VAL A 25 -5.00 -1.33 -11.67
C VAL A 25 -5.45 -0.51 -10.46
N ARG A 26 -5.46 -1.11 -9.26
CA ARG A 26 -5.72 -0.35 -8.02
C ARG A 26 -4.67 0.76 -7.91
N ALA A 27 -5.12 1.99 -7.76
CA ALA A 27 -4.27 3.05 -7.23
C ALA A 27 -4.15 2.83 -5.71
N ASP A 28 -2.93 2.70 -5.20
CA ASP A 28 -2.68 2.68 -3.75
C ASP A 28 -2.99 4.08 -3.21
N ALA A 29 -4.25 4.28 -2.80
CA ALA A 29 -4.75 5.62 -2.49
C ALA A 29 -4.34 6.04 -1.08
N HIS A 30 -4.43 5.16 -0.06
CA HIS A 30 -4.03 5.45 1.31
C HIS A 30 -3.81 4.17 2.12
N ALA A 31 -2.60 3.90 2.61
CA ALA A 31 -2.34 2.77 3.51
C ALA A 31 -2.92 3.01 4.91
N VAL A 32 -4.08 2.43 5.22
CA VAL A 32 -4.74 2.55 6.53
C VAL A 32 -4.28 1.42 7.45
N LEU A 33 -4.02 1.75 8.72
CA LEU A 33 -3.70 0.74 9.73
C LEU A 33 -4.95 -0.09 10.07
N GLU A 34 -4.95 -1.36 9.71
CA GLU A 34 -6.06 -2.28 9.97
C GLU A 34 -5.90 -3.02 11.30
N ARG A 35 -4.66 -3.38 11.65
CA ARG A 35 -4.37 -4.18 12.84
C ARG A 35 -3.01 -3.86 13.45
N ALA A 36 -2.97 -3.83 14.77
CA ALA A 36 -1.75 -3.93 15.56
C ALA A 36 -1.78 -5.23 16.37
N ASP A 37 -0.65 -5.92 16.49
CA ASP A 37 -0.52 -7.11 17.35
C ASP A 37 -0.74 -6.78 18.83
N ILE A 38 -0.36 -5.58 19.26
CA ILE A 38 -0.70 -4.98 20.55
C ILE A 38 -1.73 -3.87 20.31
N PRO A 39 -2.99 -4.06 20.72
CA PRO A 39 -4.03 -3.04 20.56
C PRO A 39 -3.68 -1.76 21.30
N ALA A 40 -4.17 -0.63 20.79
CA ALA A 40 -4.04 0.65 21.47
C ALA A 40 -4.63 0.59 22.89
N GLY A 41 -3.87 1.07 23.87
CA GLY A 41 -4.26 1.06 25.29
C GLY A 41 -4.14 -0.30 25.99
N ALA A 42 -3.61 -1.33 25.31
CA ALA A 42 -3.36 -2.61 25.95
C ALA A 42 -2.26 -2.49 27.02
N VAL A 43 -2.47 -3.18 28.15
CA VAL A 43 -1.45 -3.38 29.18
C VAL A 43 -0.94 -4.81 29.05
N VAL A 44 0.34 -4.96 28.76
CA VAL A 44 1.00 -6.26 28.59
C VAL A 44 1.91 -6.56 29.80
N PRO A 45 2.04 -7.84 30.20
CA PRO A 45 2.80 -8.21 31.41
C PRO A 45 4.32 -8.08 31.25
N GLN A 46 4.82 -8.03 30.01
CA GLN A 46 6.24 -7.87 29.69
C GLN A 46 6.42 -6.96 28.49
N ALA A 47 7.57 -6.26 28.43
CA ALA A 47 7.91 -5.40 27.32
C ALA A 47 8.07 -6.23 26.02
N PRO A 48 7.40 -5.86 24.92
CA PRO A 48 7.52 -6.56 23.66
C PRO A 48 8.87 -6.29 23.01
N THR A 49 9.45 -7.31 22.38
CA THR A 49 10.69 -7.18 21.58
C THR A 49 10.41 -6.76 20.13
N GLN A 50 9.15 -6.88 19.69
CA GLN A 50 8.70 -6.54 18.34
C GLN A 50 7.26 -6.05 18.36
N ILE A 51 6.92 -5.13 17.46
CA ILE A 51 5.55 -4.68 17.17
C ILE A 51 5.28 -4.89 15.68
N THR A 52 4.09 -5.41 15.37
CA THR A 52 3.64 -5.70 14.01
C THR A 52 2.40 -4.88 13.69
N LEU A 53 2.52 -4.05 12.66
CA LEU A 53 1.45 -3.22 12.12
C LEU A 53 1.03 -3.75 10.75
N THR A 54 -0.26 -3.99 10.56
CA THR A 54 -0.84 -4.45 9.29
C THR A 54 -1.65 -3.33 8.66
N PHE A 55 -1.37 -3.06 7.39
CA PHE A 55 -2.01 -2.02 6.61
C PHE A 55 -2.85 -2.63 5.49
N SER A 56 -3.89 -1.91 5.07
CA SER A 56 -4.81 -2.31 3.99
C SER A 56 -4.15 -2.37 2.60
N GLU A 57 -3.05 -1.63 2.41
CA GLU A 57 -2.29 -1.55 1.17
C GLU A 57 -0.80 -1.79 1.40
N SER A 58 -0.07 -1.96 0.29
CA SER A 58 1.39 -2.05 0.29
C SER A 58 2.00 -0.73 0.78
N VAL A 59 3.03 -0.82 1.63
CA VAL A 59 3.76 0.35 2.16
C VAL A 59 5.21 0.29 1.73
N GLN A 60 5.79 1.45 1.43
CA GLN A 60 7.25 1.62 1.41
C GLN A 60 7.80 1.46 2.83
N PRO A 61 9.11 1.24 3.03
CA PRO A 61 9.71 1.32 4.34
C PRO A 61 9.34 2.66 5.03
N VAL A 62 8.49 2.57 6.07
CA VAL A 62 8.02 3.73 6.84
C VAL A 62 8.91 3.96 8.04
N THR A 63 8.96 5.21 8.52
CA THR A 63 9.57 5.52 9.82
C THR A 63 8.55 5.23 10.92
N VAL A 64 8.93 4.41 11.89
CA VAL A 64 8.14 4.13 13.10
C VAL A 64 8.93 4.55 14.32
N ARG A 65 8.27 5.14 15.33
CA ARG A 65 8.90 5.58 16.58
C ARG A 65 8.22 5.01 17.81
N ILE A 66 9.05 4.41 18.65
CA ILE A 66 8.93 3.93 20.03
C ILE A 66 8.93 5.02 21.10
N ILE A 67 7.82 5.64 21.51
CA ILE A 67 7.92 6.70 22.54
C ILE A 67 7.65 6.14 23.94
N GLY A 68 8.65 6.21 24.81
CA GLY A 68 8.56 5.83 26.21
C GLY A 68 7.80 6.86 27.06
N PRO A 69 7.44 6.49 28.31
CA PRO A 69 6.71 7.38 29.21
C PRO A 69 7.50 8.64 29.60
N ASP A 70 8.83 8.63 29.46
CA ASP A 70 9.72 9.77 29.66
C ASP A 70 9.83 10.67 28.40
N GLY A 71 9.10 10.35 27.32
CA GLY A 71 9.08 11.07 26.06
C GLY A 71 10.26 10.74 25.13
N LYS A 72 11.15 9.82 25.51
CA LYS A 72 12.29 9.43 24.68
C LYS A 72 11.95 8.30 23.73
N GLN A 73 12.75 8.21 22.67
CA GLN A 73 12.71 7.13 21.71
C GLN A 73 13.35 5.87 22.32
N VAL A 74 12.66 4.73 22.27
CA VAL A 74 13.11 3.48 22.91
C VAL A 74 13.35 2.33 21.93
N GLU A 75 13.05 2.50 20.64
CA GLU A 75 13.42 1.52 19.63
C GLU A 75 14.90 1.59 19.26
N GLU A 76 15.51 0.43 19.07
CA GLU A 76 16.93 0.28 18.74
C GLU A 76 17.15 0.00 17.23
N GLY A 77 16.09 -0.25 16.46
CA GLY A 77 16.16 -0.69 15.06
C GLY A 77 15.28 0.10 14.10
N LYS A 78 15.48 -0.11 12.80
CA LYS A 78 14.62 0.45 11.74
C LYS A 78 13.42 -0.44 11.49
N ALA A 79 12.27 0.16 11.23
CA ALA A 79 11.10 -0.58 10.78
C ALA A 79 11.36 -1.22 9.41
N SER A 80 10.82 -2.41 9.21
CA SER A 80 10.86 -3.12 7.93
C SER A 80 9.45 -3.53 7.52
N ALA A 81 9.17 -3.42 6.22
CA ALA A 81 7.93 -3.90 5.63
C ALA A 81 8.16 -5.29 5.03
N ARG A 82 7.16 -6.17 5.12
CA ARG A 82 7.17 -7.50 4.47
C ARG A 82 5.91 -7.64 3.62
N GLY A 83 6.00 -8.37 2.51
CA GLY A 83 4.89 -8.57 1.57
C GLY A 83 5.06 -7.75 0.28
N LYS A 84 3.95 -7.43 -0.38
CA LYS A 84 3.96 -6.56 -1.57
C LYS A 84 4.37 -5.16 -1.11
N GLN A 85 5.43 -4.63 -1.72
CA GLN A 85 5.97 -3.30 -1.46
C GLN A 85 5.74 -2.44 -2.70
N VAL A 86 5.52 -1.15 -2.48
CA VAL A 86 5.43 -0.11 -3.53
C VAL A 86 6.75 0.62 -3.71
#